data_AF-A0A077M2N5-F1
#
_entry.id   AF-A0A077M2N5-F1
#
_cell.length_a   1.000
_cell.length_b   1.000
_cell.length_c   1.000
_cell.angle_alpha   90.00
_cell.angle_beta   90.00
_cell.angle_gamma   90.00
#
_symmetry.space_group_name_H-M   'P 1'
#
loop_
_entity.id
_entity.type
_entity.pdbx_description
1 polymer ?
#
loop_
_entity_poly.entity_id
_entity_poly.type
_entity_poly.pdbx_seq_one_letter_code
_entity_poly.pdbx_strand_id
1 'polypeptide(L)'
;MSVATHLGLADHGSEVLALARQRWPHWQLRHGALVAIDEMDDLPAWLRDADWYAADEVLLTLAQLSAPDGGDDVAATGVLTWVLLPGASLLAFRLSRLSRRIDEILAAQLWVEARTFPWQRGHKVAANILMNTRKGVMRDLGIGEAGDRTGTRTIPFPPTAEVWAEAAHCVHPGGPTAEQELDDILEVATTRGALTPDDGDLLLSLAHAADAANPARSGRGHAGLMAPAASDAVAAERGVSSRTVRRRAARSVHALRVVCGTQQRASA
;
A
#
# COMPACT_ATOMS: atom_id res chain seq x y z
N MET A 1 -7.18 -9.80 -28.42
CA MET A 1 -8.02 -8.61 -28.15
C MET A 1 -7.10 -7.52 -27.67
N SER A 2 -7.32 -6.25 -28.01
CA SER A 2 -6.41 -5.16 -27.62
C SER A 2 -6.85 -4.50 -26.32
N VAL A 3 -5.96 -3.72 -25.70
CA VAL A 3 -6.29 -2.84 -24.56
C VAL A 3 -7.51 -1.96 -24.88
N ALA A 4 -7.57 -1.38 -26.09
CA ALA A 4 -8.69 -0.55 -26.52
C ALA A 4 -10.02 -1.32 -26.56
N THR A 5 -10.00 -2.60 -26.97
CA THR A 5 -11.19 -3.45 -26.93
C THR A 5 -11.69 -3.65 -25.49
N HIS A 6 -10.78 -3.93 -24.55
CA HIS A 6 -11.14 -4.15 -23.14
C HIS A 6 -11.62 -2.89 -22.41
N LEU A 7 -11.20 -1.70 -22.88
CA LEU A 7 -11.70 -0.42 -22.38
C LEU A 7 -13.03 -0.01 -23.01
N GLY A 8 -13.54 -0.74 -24.02
CA GLY A 8 -14.68 -0.30 -24.81
C GLY A 8 -14.39 0.92 -25.69
N LEU A 9 -13.12 1.15 -26.05
CA LEU A 9 -12.65 2.31 -26.83
C LEU A 9 -12.15 1.94 -28.24
N ALA A 10 -12.35 0.68 -28.66
CA ALA A 10 -11.93 0.23 -29.99
C ALA A 10 -12.78 0.83 -31.12
N ASP A 11 -14.00 1.27 -30.82
CA ASP A 11 -14.87 1.99 -31.74
C ASP A 11 -14.85 3.49 -31.42
N HIS A 12 -14.70 4.31 -32.46
CA HIS A 12 -14.75 5.77 -32.36
C HIS A 12 -16.13 6.27 -31.93
N GLY A 13 -17.17 5.44 -32.13
CA GLY A 13 -18.54 5.65 -31.66
C GLY A 13 -18.85 5.11 -30.26
N SER A 14 -17.83 4.74 -29.46
CA SER A 14 -18.11 4.20 -28.11
C SER A 14 -18.97 5.15 -27.28
N GLU A 15 -19.90 4.60 -26.50
CA GLU A 15 -20.85 5.39 -25.71
C GLU A 15 -20.13 6.38 -24.77
N VAL A 16 -18.98 5.97 -24.23
CA VAL A 16 -18.17 6.81 -23.34
C VAL A 16 -17.55 8.00 -24.09
N LEU A 17 -17.04 7.80 -25.30
CA LEU A 17 -16.49 8.90 -26.12
C LEU A 17 -17.60 9.77 -26.72
N ALA A 18 -18.74 9.19 -27.09
CA ALA A 18 -19.92 9.95 -27.52
C ALA A 18 -20.43 10.87 -26.39
N LEU A 19 -20.49 10.37 -25.15
CA LEU A 19 -20.82 11.17 -23.98
C LEU A 19 -19.77 12.26 -23.72
N ALA A 20 -18.48 11.95 -23.91
CA ALA A 20 -17.42 12.93 -23.77
C ALA A 20 -17.54 14.08 -24.78
N ARG A 21 -17.84 13.79 -26.05
CA ARG A 21 -18.10 14.83 -27.07
C ARG A 21 -19.23 15.77 -26.67
N GLN A 22 -20.32 15.22 -26.13
CA GLN A 22 -21.45 16.02 -25.65
C GLN A 22 -21.07 16.92 -24.46
N ARG A 23 -20.17 16.46 -23.60
CA ARG A 23 -19.72 17.19 -22.40
C ARG A 23 -18.58 18.15 -22.66
N TRP A 24 -17.84 17.98 -23.76
CA TRP A 24 -16.65 18.76 -24.10
C TRP A 24 -16.88 20.29 -24.00
N PRO A 25 -17.93 20.87 -24.61
CA PRO A 25 -18.16 22.32 -24.53
C PRO A 25 -18.36 22.81 -23.10
N HIS A 26 -19.04 22.02 -22.27
CA HIS A 26 -19.25 22.35 -20.86
C HIS A 26 -17.95 22.25 -20.05
N TRP A 27 -17.07 21.28 -20.36
CA TRP A 27 -15.74 21.22 -19.74
C TRP A 27 -14.89 22.43 -20.11
N GLN A 28 -14.91 22.87 -21.38
CA GLN A 28 -14.18 24.07 -21.83
C GLN A 28 -14.64 25.35 -21.11
N LEU A 29 -15.95 25.50 -20.89
CA LEU A 29 -16.48 26.65 -20.14
C LEU A 29 -15.97 26.73 -18.70
N ARG A 30 -15.66 25.58 -18.09
CA ARG A 30 -15.24 25.48 -16.69
C ARG A 30 -13.73 25.42 -16.52
N HIS A 31 -13.01 24.98 -17.54
CA HIS A 31 -11.59 24.71 -17.49
C HIS A 31 -10.87 25.35 -18.68
N GLY A 32 -10.22 26.48 -18.42
CA GLY A 32 -9.54 27.27 -19.45
C GLY A 32 -8.48 26.50 -20.24
N ALA A 33 -7.83 25.50 -19.62
CA ALA A 33 -6.84 24.64 -20.28
C ALA A 33 -7.40 23.89 -21.51
N LEU A 34 -8.71 23.59 -21.53
CA LEU A 34 -9.35 22.84 -22.63
C LEU A 34 -9.81 23.73 -23.79
N VAL A 35 -9.82 25.05 -23.61
CA VAL A 35 -10.36 26.01 -24.59
C VAL A 35 -9.52 26.04 -25.88
N ALA A 36 -8.24 25.68 -25.81
CA ALA A 36 -7.33 25.65 -26.96
C ALA A 36 -7.60 24.49 -27.94
N ILE A 37 -8.55 23.61 -27.64
CA ILE A 37 -8.86 22.39 -28.40
C ILE A 37 -10.32 22.46 -28.84
N ASP A 38 -10.57 22.85 -30.09
CA ASP A 38 -11.92 23.13 -30.60
C ASP A 38 -12.86 21.94 -30.44
N GLU A 39 -12.48 20.77 -30.99
CA GLU A 39 -13.23 19.53 -30.81
C GLU A 39 -12.44 18.50 -30.00
N MET A 40 -13.16 17.69 -29.21
CA MET A 40 -12.56 16.61 -28.43
C MET A 40 -11.73 15.65 -29.31
N ASP A 41 -12.16 15.41 -30.55
CA ASP A 41 -11.48 14.51 -31.48
C ASP A 41 -10.12 15.08 -31.97
N ASP A 42 -9.88 16.39 -31.85
CA ASP A 42 -8.59 17.03 -32.18
C ASP A 42 -7.54 16.84 -31.08
N LEU A 43 -7.96 16.45 -29.88
CA LEU A 43 -7.11 16.35 -28.70
C LEU A 43 -5.82 15.51 -28.94
N PRO A 44 -5.84 14.33 -29.59
CA PRO A 44 -4.61 13.57 -29.83
C PRO A 44 -3.66 14.24 -30.81
N ALA A 45 -4.18 15.04 -31.76
CA ALA A 45 -3.34 15.82 -32.66
C ALA A 45 -2.71 16.98 -31.92
N TRP A 46 -3.53 17.72 -31.18
CA TRP A 46 -3.09 18.84 -30.35
C TRP A 46 -2.02 18.43 -29.33
N LEU A 47 -2.20 17.31 -28.61
CA LEU A 47 -1.24 16.81 -27.62
C LEU A 47 0.13 16.44 -28.21
N ARG A 48 0.19 16.09 -29.51
CA ARG A 48 1.46 15.78 -30.19
C ARG A 48 2.24 17.04 -30.53
N ASP A 49 1.55 18.14 -30.78
CA ASP A 49 2.15 19.39 -31.25
C ASP A 49 2.38 20.40 -30.09
N ALA A 50 1.62 20.25 -29.00
CA ALA A 50 1.75 21.07 -27.80
C ALA A 50 3.09 20.87 -27.08
N ASP A 51 3.55 21.92 -26.39
CA ASP A 51 4.66 21.76 -25.46
C ASP A 51 4.27 20.89 -24.25
N TRP A 52 5.29 20.40 -23.54
CA TRP A 52 5.08 19.46 -22.45
C TRP A 52 4.27 20.04 -21.29
N TYR A 53 4.31 21.35 -21.05
CA TYR A 53 3.61 21.99 -19.94
C TYR A 53 2.12 22.12 -20.25
N ALA A 54 1.79 22.63 -21.44
CA ALA A 54 0.41 22.74 -21.92
C ALA A 54 -0.25 21.37 -22.06
N ALA A 55 0.47 20.37 -22.58
CA ALA A 55 -0.01 19.00 -22.65
C ALA A 55 -0.29 18.41 -21.25
N ASP A 56 0.62 18.62 -20.29
CA ASP A 56 0.45 18.10 -18.93
C ASP A 56 -0.72 18.79 -18.20
N GLU A 57 -0.93 20.08 -18.41
CA GLU A 57 -2.05 20.85 -17.84
C GLU A 57 -3.42 20.36 -18.35
N VAL A 58 -3.53 20.09 -19.66
CA VAL A 58 -4.74 19.50 -20.25
C VAL A 58 -5.01 18.10 -19.66
N LEU A 59 -3.98 17.26 -19.59
CA LEU A 59 -4.12 15.92 -19.01
C LEU A 59 -4.46 15.98 -17.51
N LEU A 60 -3.91 16.95 -16.77
CA LEU A 60 -4.22 17.16 -15.36
C LEU A 60 -5.67 17.59 -15.16
N THR A 61 -6.18 18.44 -16.06
CA THR A 61 -7.60 18.85 -16.08
C THR A 61 -8.51 17.65 -16.33
N LEU A 62 -8.17 16.80 -17.29
CA LEU A 62 -8.92 15.55 -17.54
C LEU A 62 -8.85 14.59 -16.35
N ALA A 63 -7.71 14.50 -15.67
CA ALA A 63 -7.56 13.71 -14.45
C ALA A 63 -8.41 14.27 -13.28
N GLN A 64 -8.49 15.60 -13.13
CA GLN A 64 -9.37 16.24 -12.15
C GLN A 64 -10.85 15.95 -12.45
N LEU A 65 -11.27 16.09 -13.71
CA LEU A 65 -12.64 15.76 -14.13
C LEU A 65 -12.95 14.28 -13.89
N SER A 66 -11.97 13.41 -14.15
CA SER A 66 -12.07 11.96 -13.94
C SER A 66 -12.19 11.58 -12.47
N ALA A 67 -11.48 12.24 -11.54
CA ALA A 67 -11.33 11.75 -10.17
C ALA A 67 -12.62 11.84 -9.32
N PRO A 68 -12.88 10.87 -8.40
CA PRO A 68 -14.06 10.89 -7.51
C PRO A 68 -14.15 12.13 -6.60
N ASP A 69 -13.00 12.67 -6.19
CA ASP A 69 -12.90 13.87 -5.36
C ASP A 69 -12.77 15.16 -6.19
N GLY A 70 -12.92 15.05 -7.52
CA GLY A 70 -12.93 16.14 -8.48
C GLY A 70 -14.28 16.22 -9.19
N GLY A 71 -14.32 15.82 -10.47
CA GLY A 71 -15.56 15.85 -11.28
C GLY A 71 -16.41 14.58 -11.24
N ASP A 72 -15.83 13.45 -10.81
CA ASP A 72 -16.40 12.11 -10.87
C ASP A 72 -16.97 11.74 -12.26
N ASP A 73 -16.37 12.27 -13.32
CA ASP A 73 -16.85 12.12 -14.69
C ASP A 73 -16.22 10.90 -15.38
N VAL A 74 -17.03 9.86 -15.55
CA VAL A 74 -16.65 8.63 -16.27
C VAL A 74 -16.26 8.92 -17.73
N ALA A 75 -16.89 9.88 -18.39
CA ALA A 75 -16.55 10.24 -19.76
C ALA A 75 -15.16 10.88 -19.85
N ALA A 76 -14.78 11.70 -18.87
CA ALA A 76 -13.43 12.27 -18.77
C ALA A 76 -12.37 11.18 -18.58
N THR A 77 -12.69 10.14 -17.80
CA THR A 77 -11.85 8.93 -17.68
C THR A 77 -11.67 8.25 -19.04
N GLY A 78 -12.74 8.11 -19.81
CA GLY A 78 -12.69 7.58 -21.17
C GLY A 78 -11.76 8.37 -22.09
N VAL A 79 -11.85 9.71 -22.08
CA VAL A 79 -10.96 10.57 -22.87
C VAL A 79 -9.51 10.44 -22.42
N LEU A 80 -9.25 10.48 -21.11
CA LEU A 80 -7.90 10.37 -20.56
C LEU A 80 -7.27 9.01 -20.92
N THR A 81 -8.02 7.91 -20.80
CA THR A 81 -7.51 6.58 -21.19
C THR A 81 -7.35 6.43 -22.69
N TRP A 82 -8.23 7.04 -23.50
CA TRP A 82 -8.13 7.08 -24.96
C TRP A 82 -6.84 7.76 -25.44
N VAL A 83 -6.50 8.94 -24.92
CA VAL A 83 -5.26 9.64 -25.32
C VAL A 83 -4.00 8.90 -24.86
N LEU A 84 -4.10 8.05 -23.82
CA LEU A 84 -2.99 7.22 -23.32
C LEU A 84 -2.86 5.87 -24.04
N LEU A 85 -3.79 5.50 -24.94
CA LEU A 85 -3.79 4.23 -25.66
C LEU A 85 -2.48 3.91 -26.41
N PRO A 86 -1.78 4.87 -27.06
CA PRO A 86 -0.51 4.57 -27.70
C PRO A 86 0.55 4.06 -26.71
N GLY A 87 0.65 4.70 -25.54
CA GLY A 87 1.54 4.29 -24.47
C GLY A 87 1.13 2.94 -23.85
N ALA A 88 -0.18 2.75 -23.63
CA ALA A 88 -0.73 1.51 -23.10
C ALA A 88 -0.50 0.31 -24.04
N SER A 89 -0.62 0.54 -25.35
CA SER A 89 -0.39 -0.48 -26.38
C SER A 89 1.08 -0.89 -26.45
N LEU A 90 2.01 0.05 -26.29
CA LEU A 90 3.44 -0.25 -26.16
C LEU A 90 3.73 -1.07 -24.89
N LEU A 91 3.07 -0.76 -23.76
CA LEU A 91 3.19 -1.55 -22.54
C LEU A 91 2.64 -2.97 -22.73
N ALA A 92 1.46 -3.12 -23.34
CA ALA A 92 0.86 -4.41 -23.63
C ALA A 92 1.78 -5.26 -24.52
N PHE A 93 2.36 -4.68 -25.57
CA PHE A 93 3.35 -5.36 -26.41
C PHE A 93 4.56 -5.85 -25.58
N ARG A 94 5.14 -4.99 -24.75
CA ARG A 94 6.31 -5.32 -23.91
C ARG A 94 6.02 -6.38 -22.85
N LEU A 95 4.78 -6.44 -22.36
CA LEU A 95 4.35 -7.35 -21.30
C LEU A 95 3.65 -8.61 -21.83
N SER A 96 3.46 -8.73 -23.15
CA SER A 96 2.71 -9.80 -23.80
C SER A 96 3.15 -11.23 -23.45
N ARG A 97 4.42 -11.41 -23.08
CA ARG A 97 4.96 -12.73 -22.70
C ARG A 97 4.63 -13.15 -21.27
N LEU A 98 4.11 -12.25 -20.45
CA LEU A 98 3.83 -12.51 -19.03
C LEU A 98 2.44 -13.12 -18.80
N SER A 99 1.48 -12.85 -19.68
CA SER A 99 0.13 -13.40 -19.58
C SER A 99 -0.61 -13.31 -20.92
N ARG A 100 -1.45 -14.31 -21.22
CA ARG A 100 -2.38 -14.26 -22.36
C ARG A 100 -3.51 -13.25 -22.17
N ARG A 101 -3.75 -12.80 -20.93
CA ARG A 101 -4.77 -11.81 -20.55
C ARG A 101 -4.17 -10.41 -20.34
N ILE A 102 -2.99 -10.13 -20.91
CA ILE A 102 -2.28 -8.89 -20.63
C ILE A 102 -3.11 -7.65 -20.97
N ASP A 103 -3.83 -7.68 -22.09
CA ASP A 103 -4.63 -6.55 -22.55
C ASP A 103 -5.79 -6.24 -21.59
N GLU A 104 -6.41 -7.27 -21.01
CA GLU A 104 -7.48 -7.15 -20.03
C GLU A 104 -6.97 -6.55 -18.71
N ILE A 105 -5.88 -7.11 -18.16
CA ILE A 105 -5.29 -6.64 -16.90
C ILE A 105 -4.80 -5.20 -17.05
N LEU A 106 -4.18 -4.88 -18.20
CA LEU A 106 -3.66 -3.56 -18.46
C LEU A 106 -4.78 -2.53 -18.66
N ALA A 107 -5.88 -2.89 -19.32
CA ALA A 107 -7.08 -2.05 -19.41
C ALA A 107 -7.67 -1.75 -18.03
N ALA A 108 -7.85 -2.77 -17.18
CA ALA A 108 -8.36 -2.60 -15.83
C ALA A 108 -7.46 -1.67 -14.99
N GLN A 109 -6.15 -1.90 -15.01
CA GLN A 109 -5.20 -1.07 -14.28
C GLN A 109 -5.10 0.35 -14.83
N LEU A 110 -5.17 0.54 -16.15
CA LEU A 110 -5.17 1.88 -16.75
C LEU A 110 -6.38 2.70 -16.32
N TRP A 111 -7.56 2.06 -16.27
CA TRP A 111 -8.79 2.71 -15.82
C TRP A 111 -8.72 3.15 -14.36
N VAL A 112 -8.24 2.26 -13.48
CA VAL A 112 -8.05 2.58 -12.05
C VAL A 112 -7.08 3.76 -11.90
N GLU A 113 -5.90 3.69 -12.53
CA GLU A 113 -4.88 4.74 -12.40
C GLU A 113 -5.32 6.09 -12.97
N ALA A 114 -6.12 6.09 -14.05
CA ALA A 114 -6.72 7.32 -14.58
C ALA A 114 -7.71 7.94 -13.58
N ARG A 115 -8.55 7.11 -12.93
CA ARG A 115 -9.55 7.55 -11.94
C ARG A 115 -8.96 7.99 -10.61
N THR A 116 -7.83 7.41 -10.21
CA THR A 116 -7.24 7.66 -8.89
C THR A 116 -5.98 8.52 -8.94
N PHE A 117 -5.70 9.14 -10.09
CA PHE A 117 -4.54 10.01 -10.22
C PHE A 117 -4.63 11.20 -9.24
N PRO A 118 -3.59 11.50 -8.45
CA PRO A 118 -3.63 12.53 -7.41
C PRO A 118 -3.53 13.94 -8.00
N TRP A 119 -4.57 14.40 -8.70
CA TRP A 119 -4.59 15.62 -9.51
C TRP A 119 -4.25 16.91 -8.74
N GLN A 120 -4.45 16.98 -7.43
CA GLN A 120 -4.13 18.19 -6.65
C GLN A 120 -2.62 18.41 -6.47
N ARG A 121 -1.79 17.36 -6.63
CA ARG A 121 -0.34 17.40 -6.37
C ARG A 121 0.49 16.77 -7.49
N GLY A 122 -0.18 16.10 -8.42
CA GLY A 122 0.43 15.37 -9.52
C GLY A 122 0.86 16.29 -10.66
N HIS A 123 1.89 15.86 -11.35
CA HIS A 123 2.38 16.40 -12.63
C HIS A 123 2.90 15.22 -13.45
N LYS A 124 3.30 15.42 -14.70
CA LYS A 124 3.71 14.35 -15.62
C LYS A 124 2.65 13.25 -15.70
N VAL A 125 1.40 13.66 -15.90
CA VAL A 125 0.18 12.86 -15.78
C VAL A 125 0.28 11.58 -16.61
N ALA A 126 0.56 11.72 -17.92
CA ALA A 126 0.70 10.56 -18.82
C ALA A 126 1.79 9.58 -18.35
N ALA A 127 2.98 10.10 -18.04
CA ALA A 127 4.11 9.27 -17.65
C ALA A 127 3.85 8.52 -16.33
N ASN A 128 3.26 9.22 -15.35
CA ASN A 128 2.95 8.65 -14.05
C ASN A 128 1.80 7.64 -14.11
N ILE A 129 0.72 7.93 -14.84
CA ILE A 129 -0.36 6.96 -15.07
C ILE A 129 0.20 5.70 -15.72
N LEU A 130 0.91 5.82 -16.85
CA LEU A 130 1.46 4.64 -17.55
C LEU A 130 2.46 3.84 -16.68
N MET A 131 3.30 4.54 -15.91
CA MET A 131 4.25 3.89 -15.00
C MET A 131 3.55 3.16 -13.86
N ASN A 132 2.51 3.76 -13.27
CA ASN A 132 1.74 3.14 -12.20
C ASN A 132 0.86 2.00 -12.75
N THR A 133 0.26 2.14 -13.94
CA THR A 133 -0.42 1.04 -14.64
C THR A 133 0.53 -0.14 -14.81
N ARG A 134 1.77 0.09 -15.26
CA ARG A 134 2.78 -0.99 -15.35
C ARG A 134 3.04 -1.62 -13.98
N LYS A 135 3.20 -0.83 -12.91
CA LYS A 135 3.41 -1.38 -11.55
C LYS A 135 2.20 -2.19 -11.07
N GLY A 136 0.98 -1.70 -11.31
CA GLY A 136 -0.27 -2.38 -10.98
C GLY A 136 -0.39 -3.73 -11.70
N VAL A 137 -0.08 -3.76 -13.00
CA VAL A 137 -0.06 -5.01 -13.78
C VAL A 137 0.99 -5.98 -13.25
N MET A 138 2.21 -5.51 -12.95
CA MET A 138 3.27 -6.36 -12.41
C MET A 138 2.88 -6.92 -11.03
N ARG A 139 2.23 -6.11 -10.18
CA ARG A 139 1.68 -6.52 -8.88
C ARG A 139 0.59 -7.58 -9.04
N ASP A 140 -0.36 -7.39 -9.96
CA ASP A 140 -1.45 -8.34 -10.21
C ASP A 140 -0.95 -9.68 -10.77
N LEU A 141 0.16 -9.65 -11.52
CA LEU A 141 0.84 -10.85 -12.01
C LEU A 141 1.79 -11.48 -10.98
N GLY A 142 2.00 -10.85 -9.81
CA GLY A 142 2.93 -11.31 -8.78
C GLY A 142 4.41 -11.19 -9.15
N ILE A 143 4.76 -10.29 -10.07
CA ILE A 143 6.12 -10.16 -10.62
C ILE A 143 6.81 -8.89 -10.08
N GLY A 144 8.00 -9.07 -9.48
CA GLY A 144 8.87 -7.99 -8.99
C GLY A 144 8.76 -7.70 -7.47
N GLU A 145 9.67 -6.87 -6.96
CA GLU A 145 9.80 -6.52 -5.52
C GLU A 145 8.64 -5.70 -4.93
N ALA A 146 7.56 -5.46 -5.70
CA ALA A 146 6.39 -4.67 -5.32
C ALA A 146 5.08 -5.48 -5.35
N GLY A 147 5.14 -6.81 -5.27
CA GLY A 147 4.19 -7.47 -4.39
C GLY A 147 4.47 -6.89 -3.00
N ASP A 148 3.48 -6.25 -2.38
CA ASP A 148 3.59 -5.66 -1.04
C ASP A 148 4.53 -6.49 -0.16
N ARG A 149 5.47 -5.85 0.56
CA ARG A 149 6.39 -6.56 1.47
C ARG A 149 5.61 -7.42 2.48
N THR A 150 4.36 -7.05 2.74
CA THR A 150 3.34 -7.84 3.41
C THR A 150 2.91 -9.05 2.55
N GLY A 151 2.43 -8.85 1.32
CA GLY A 151 2.04 -9.92 0.39
C GLY A 151 3.13 -10.93 0.00
N THR A 152 4.42 -10.59 0.03
CA THR A 152 5.51 -11.59 -0.12
C THR A 152 5.73 -12.41 1.15
N ARG A 153 5.24 -11.94 2.31
CA ARG A 153 5.40 -12.56 3.63
C ARG A 153 4.09 -13.07 4.24
N THR A 154 2.96 -12.84 3.60
CA THR A 154 1.64 -13.23 4.09
C THR A 154 0.91 -14.03 3.03
N ILE A 155 0.43 -15.21 3.42
CA ILE A 155 -0.45 -16.04 2.61
C ILE A 155 -1.88 -15.66 3.01
N PRO A 156 -2.67 -15.03 2.13
CA PRO A 156 -4.06 -14.71 2.44
C PRO A 156 -4.87 -16.01 2.50
N PHE A 157 -5.55 -16.24 3.62
CA PHE A 157 -6.44 -17.37 3.79
C PHE A 157 -7.90 -16.90 3.78
N PRO A 158 -8.80 -17.59 3.05
CA PRO A 158 -10.23 -17.27 3.09
C PRO A 158 -10.78 -17.48 4.51
N PRO A 159 -11.88 -16.80 4.91
CA PRO A 159 -12.48 -16.95 6.25
C PRO A 159 -12.88 -18.38 6.62
N THR A 160 -13.00 -19.25 5.61
CA THR A 160 -13.35 -20.67 5.74
C THR A 160 -12.14 -21.60 5.82
N ALA A 161 -10.91 -21.08 5.73
CA ALA A 161 -9.72 -21.90 5.80
C ALA A 161 -9.56 -22.52 7.20
N GLU A 162 -9.16 -23.79 7.25
CA GLU A 162 -8.93 -24.53 8.50
C GLU A 162 -7.93 -23.85 9.43
N VAL A 163 -6.98 -23.08 8.88
CA VAL A 163 -6.02 -22.27 9.67
C VAL A 163 -6.70 -21.33 10.66
N TRP A 164 -7.93 -20.86 10.39
CA TRP A 164 -8.68 -20.02 11.33
C TRP A 164 -9.28 -20.83 12.48
N ALA A 165 -9.69 -22.07 12.19
CA ALA A 165 -10.13 -23.00 13.23
C ALA A 165 -8.92 -23.41 14.09
N GLU A 166 -7.78 -23.75 13.47
CA GLU A 166 -6.53 -24.07 14.17
C GLU A 166 -6.03 -22.88 15.01
N ALA A 167 -6.00 -21.67 14.47
CA ALA A 167 -5.63 -20.46 15.20
C ALA A 167 -6.57 -20.16 16.37
N ALA A 168 -7.87 -20.44 16.23
CA ALA A 168 -8.83 -20.36 17.33
C ALA A 168 -8.59 -21.45 18.39
N HIS A 169 -8.09 -22.64 18.00
CA HIS A 169 -7.70 -23.72 18.90
C HIS A 169 -6.31 -23.52 19.53
N CYS A 170 -5.47 -22.61 18.99
CA CYS A 170 -4.20 -22.20 19.62
C CYS A 170 -4.40 -21.38 20.90
N VAL A 171 -5.62 -20.91 21.20
CA VAL A 171 -5.98 -20.54 22.57
C VAL A 171 -6.18 -21.83 23.35
N HIS A 172 -5.09 -22.50 23.71
CA HIS A 172 -5.16 -23.71 24.53
C HIS A 172 -5.74 -23.34 25.90
N PRO A 173 -6.94 -23.81 26.28
CA PRO A 173 -7.53 -23.51 27.59
C PRO A 173 -6.83 -24.25 28.76
N GLY A 174 -5.68 -24.87 28.49
CA GLY A 174 -4.83 -25.56 29.47
C GLY A 174 -3.34 -25.51 29.13
N GLY A 175 -2.92 -24.59 28.25
CA GLY A 175 -1.49 -24.29 28.03
C GLY A 175 -0.97 -23.37 29.15
N PRO A 176 0.37 -23.21 29.27
CA PRO A 176 0.93 -22.23 30.19
C PRO A 176 0.33 -20.84 29.92
N THR A 177 0.01 -20.09 30.97
CA THR A 177 -0.44 -18.70 30.80
C THR A 177 0.65 -17.87 30.12
N ALA A 178 0.30 -16.76 29.49
CA ALA A 178 1.29 -15.86 28.89
C ALA A 178 2.35 -15.39 29.91
N GLU A 179 1.98 -15.31 31.19
CA GLU A 179 2.90 -15.02 32.31
C GLU A 179 3.87 -16.19 32.54
N GLN A 180 3.38 -17.43 32.55
CA GLN A 180 4.22 -18.63 32.70
C GLN A 180 5.20 -18.80 31.52
N GLU A 181 4.73 -18.58 30.29
CA GLU A 181 5.62 -18.63 29.12
C GLU A 181 6.69 -17.53 29.17
N LEU A 182 6.34 -16.34 29.65
CA LEU A 182 7.28 -15.24 29.82
C LEU A 182 8.31 -15.57 30.91
N ASP A 183 7.87 -16.12 32.04
CA ASP A 183 8.74 -16.55 33.14
C ASP A 183 9.74 -17.61 32.68
N ASP A 184 9.29 -18.63 31.94
CA ASP A 184 10.16 -19.67 31.37
C ASP A 184 11.22 -19.06 30.43
N ILE A 185 10.82 -18.10 29.58
CA ILE A 185 11.74 -17.41 28.66
C ILE A 185 12.78 -16.58 29.43
N LEU A 186 12.35 -15.87 30.47
CA LEU A 186 13.22 -15.05 31.31
C LEU A 186 14.16 -15.92 32.16
N GLU A 187 13.70 -17.05 32.68
CA GLU A 187 14.52 -18.02 33.41
C GLU A 187 15.62 -18.60 32.51
N VAL A 188 15.28 -19.01 31.29
CA VAL A 188 16.26 -19.51 30.32
C VAL A 188 17.30 -18.44 29.97
N ALA A 189 16.87 -17.20 29.75
CA ALA A 189 17.76 -16.10 29.42
C ALA A 189 18.69 -15.71 30.59
N THR A 190 18.18 -15.78 31.81
CA THR A 190 18.95 -15.54 33.04
C THR A 190 19.94 -16.67 33.32
N THR A 191 19.52 -17.93 33.17
CA THR A 191 20.37 -19.12 33.31
C THR A 191 21.54 -19.10 32.33
N ARG A 192 21.33 -18.59 31.12
CA ARG A 192 22.38 -18.42 30.10
C ARG A 192 23.20 -17.13 30.27
N GLY A 193 22.94 -16.34 31.30
CA GLY A 193 23.63 -15.08 31.58
C GLY A 193 23.39 -13.98 30.55
N ALA A 194 22.37 -14.12 29.69
CA ALA A 194 22.04 -13.15 28.65
C ALA A 194 21.27 -11.95 29.20
N LEU A 195 20.60 -12.13 30.34
CA LEU A 195 19.90 -11.08 31.10
C LEU A 195 20.30 -11.15 32.57
N THR A 196 20.26 -10.00 33.24
CA THR A 196 20.28 -9.94 34.71
C THR A 196 18.84 -9.99 35.26
N PRO A 197 18.65 -10.35 36.54
CA PRO A 197 17.33 -10.27 37.19
C PRO A 197 16.70 -8.87 37.09
N ASP A 198 17.50 -7.80 37.23
CA ASP A 198 17.02 -6.41 37.06
C ASP A 198 16.49 -6.13 35.64
N ASP A 199 17.07 -6.77 34.61
CA ASP A 199 16.58 -6.66 33.24
C ASP A 199 15.24 -7.38 33.05
N GLY A 200 15.04 -8.52 33.73
CA GLY A 200 13.75 -9.22 33.76
C GLY A 200 12.66 -8.40 34.43
N ASP A 201 12.94 -7.89 35.64
CA ASP A 201 12.03 -7.01 36.37
C ASP A 201 11.66 -5.76 35.56
N LEU A 202 12.63 -5.19 34.82
CA LEU A 202 12.39 -4.04 33.96
C LEU A 202 11.40 -4.34 32.83
N LEU A 203 11.53 -5.50 32.19
CA LEU A 203 10.65 -5.91 31.10
C LEU A 203 9.23 -6.20 31.62
N LEU A 204 9.11 -6.82 32.80
CA LEU A 204 7.81 -7.09 33.42
C LEU A 204 7.09 -5.79 33.84
N SER A 205 7.79 -4.84 34.47
CA SER A 205 7.24 -3.51 34.77
C SER A 205 6.74 -2.80 33.50
N LEU A 206 7.48 -2.90 32.39
CA LEU A 206 7.08 -2.31 31.11
C LEU A 206 5.88 -3.01 30.48
N ALA A 207 5.75 -4.33 30.64
CA ALA A 207 4.60 -5.09 30.16
C ALA A 207 3.32 -4.66 30.88
N HIS A 208 3.35 -4.60 32.21
CA HIS A 208 2.21 -4.12 33.00
C HIS A 208 1.84 -2.66 32.68
N ALA A 209 2.85 -1.78 32.55
CA ALA A 209 2.60 -0.37 32.21
C ALA A 209 2.04 -0.20 30.79
N ALA A 210 2.45 -1.04 29.84
CA ALA A 210 1.93 -1.03 28.48
C ALA A 210 0.48 -1.54 28.41
N ASP A 211 0.15 -2.60 29.14
CA ASP A 211 -1.21 -3.14 29.22
C ASP A 211 -2.18 -2.12 29.84
N ALA A 212 -1.80 -1.51 30.98
CA ALA A 212 -2.58 -0.47 31.64
C ALA A 212 -2.78 0.78 30.75
N ALA A 213 -1.81 1.11 29.88
CA ALA A 213 -1.89 2.25 28.99
C ALA A 213 -2.77 2.02 27.74
N ASN A 214 -3.15 0.77 27.45
CA ASN A 214 -3.94 0.35 26.28
C ASN A 214 -3.62 1.15 25.00
N PRO A 215 -2.37 1.14 24.51
CA PRO A 215 -1.93 2.05 23.46
C PRO A 215 -2.69 1.79 22.16
N ALA A 216 -3.36 2.83 21.64
CA ALA A 216 -4.17 2.79 20.41
C ALA A 216 -3.42 2.33 19.14
N ARG A 217 -2.09 2.20 19.20
CA ARG A 217 -1.25 1.64 18.13
C ARG A 217 -0.13 0.80 18.73
N SER A 218 -0.25 -0.52 18.69
CA SER A 218 0.83 -1.49 18.93
C SER A 218 1.84 -1.57 17.76
N GLY A 219 1.62 -0.77 16.71
CA GLY A 219 2.36 -0.77 15.45
C GLY A 219 3.69 -0.02 15.50
N ARG A 220 4.74 -0.73 15.92
CA ARG A 220 6.12 -0.77 15.39
C ARG A 220 7.00 -1.53 16.40
N GLY A 221 7.03 -2.85 16.29
CA GLY A 221 8.14 -3.70 16.71
C GLY A 221 8.21 -4.23 18.14
N HIS A 222 7.43 -3.71 19.10
CA HIS A 222 7.55 -4.09 20.53
C HIS A 222 6.23 -4.05 21.32
N ALA A 223 5.07 -4.22 20.68
CA ALA A 223 3.76 -4.33 21.34
C ALA A 223 3.41 -3.24 22.38
N GLY A 224 3.95 -2.02 22.23
CA GLY A 224 3.70 -0.92 23.18
C GLY A 224 4.68 -0.83 24.36
N LEU A 225 5.55 -1.83 24.58
CA LEU A 225 6.56 -1.82 25.66
C LEU A 225 7.49 -0.60 25.64
N MET A 226 7.78 -0.09 24.44
CA MET A 226 8.65 1.08 24.25
C MET A 226 7.87 2.37 23.97
N ALA A 227 6.54 2.34 24.11
CA ALA A 227 5.71 3.52 23.91
C ALA A 227 6.01 4.57 24.98
N PRO A 228 5.83 5.87 24.69
CA PRO A 228 6.06 6.94 25.66
C PRO A 228 5.36 6.68 26.98
N ALA A 229 4.05 6.37 26.96
CA ALA A 229 3.24 6.10 28.15
C ALA A 229 3.84 5.03 29.07
N ALA A 230 4.19 3.86 28.53
CA ALA A 230 4.80 2.78 29.30
C ALA A 230 6.21 3.16 29.81
N SER A 231 7.04 3.75 28.94
CA SER A 231 8.42 4.09 29.29
C SER A 231 8.54 5.23 30.31
N ASP A 232 7.59 6.18 30.31
CA ASP A 232 7.55 7.31 31.22
C ASP A 232 7.04 6.89 32.61
N ALA A 233 6.05 6.00 32.66
CA ALA A 233 5.56 5.42 33.93
C ALA A 233 6.66 4.65 34.67
N VAL A 234 7.35 3.73 33.98
CA VAL A 234 8.43 2.93 34.57
C VAL A 234 9.66 3.79 34.88
N ALA A 235 9.92 4.84 34.10
CA ALA A 235 10.99 5.81 34.38
C ALA A 235 10.75 6.55 35.70
N ALA A 236 9.51 7.00 35.94
CA ALA A 236 9.11 7.67 37.17
C ALA A 236 9.25 6.72 38.39
N GLU A 237 8.80 5.47 38.26
CA GLU A 237 8.89 4.47 39.32
C GLU A 237 10.35 4.15 39.71
N ARG A 238 11.23 4.03 38.71
CA ARG A 238 12.64 3.65 38.91
C ARG A 238 13.59 4.82 39.12
N GLY A 239 13.11 6.06 39.11
CA GLY A 239 13.92 7.26 39.29
C GLY A 239 14.98 7.49 38.20
N VAL A 240 14.71 7.08 36.95
CA VAL A 240 15.64 7.20 35.82
C VAL A 240 14.96 7.87 34.62
N SER A 241 15.72 8.26 33.58
CA SER A 241 15.12 8.82 32.36
C SER A 241 14.43 7.75 31.50
N SER A 242 13.34 8.10 30.83
CA SER A 242 12.64 7.22 29.87
C SER A 242 13.53 6.78 28.71
N ARG A 243 14.55 7.58 28.35
CA ARG A 243 15.58 7.19 27.39
C ARG A 243 16.43 6.04 27.91
N THR A 244 16.80 6.06 29.20
CA THR A 244 17.54 4.96 29.84
C THR A 244 16.71 3.68 29.86
N VAL A 245 15.43 3.78 30.22
CA VAL A 245 14.47 2.66 30.21
C VAL A 245 14.38 2.03 28.82
N ARG A 246 14.05 2.82 27.79
CA ARG A 246 13.94 2.34 26.39
C ARG A 246 15.23 1.70 25.89
N ARG A 247 16.39 2.28 26.21
CA ARG A 247 17.70 1.73 25.81
C ARG A 247 18.00 0.40 26.49
N ARG A 248 17.72 0.26 27.79
CA ARG A 248 17.92 -1.00 28.51
C ARG A 248 16.97 -2.08 27.99
N ALA A 249 15.69 -1.76 27.90
CA ALA A 249 14.68 -2.69 27.44
C ALA A 249 14.90 -3.13 25.97
N ALA A 250 15.33 -2.24 25.07
CA ALA A 250 15.70 -2.63 23.70
C ALA A 250 16.88 -3.61 23.67
N ARG A 251 17.86 -3.45 24.57
CA ARG A 251 18.99 -4.37 24.71
C ARG A 251 18.53 -5.73 25.24
N SER A 252 17.68 -5.73 26.25
CA SER A 252 17.15 -6.95 26.85
C SER A 252 16.29 -7.75 25.87
N VAL A 253 15.40 -7.07 25.13
CA VAL A 253 14.61 -7.71 24.05
C VAL A 253 15.50 -8.24 22.93
N HIS A 254 16.59 -7.55 22.60
CA HIS A 254 17.55 -8.06 21.62
C HIS A 254 18.27 -9.32 22.13
N ALA A 255 18.69 -9.35 23.39
CA ALA A 255 19.30 -10.51 24.01
C ALA A 255 18.33 -11.72 24.03
N LEU A 256 17.06 -11.50 24.37
CA LEU A 256 16.01 -12.53 24.30
C LEU A 256 15.86 -13.10 22.88
N ARG A 257 15.81 -12.23 21.86
CA ARG A 257 15.71 -12.68 20.46
C ARG A 257 16.88 -13.57 20.06
N VAL A 258 18.09 -13.27 20.52
CA VAL A 258 19.28 -14.10 20.24
C VAL A 258 19.15 -15.45 20.94
N VAL A 259 18.81 -15.48 22.23
CA VAL A 259 18.68 -16.72 23.01
C VAL A 259 17.58 -17.62 22.47
N CYS A 260 16.37 -17.09 22.27
CA CYS A 260 15.24 -17.87 21.76
C CYS A 260 15.47 -18.34 20.31
N GLY A 261 16.11 -17.50 19.48
CA GLY A 261 16.48 -17.87 18.11
C GLY A 261 17.49 -19.03 18.04
N THR A 262 18.38 -19.16 19.03
CA THR A 262 19.29 -20.32 19.13
C THR A 262 18.59 -21.57 19.65
N GLN A 263 17.59 -21.43 20.54
CA GLN A 263 16.84 -22.56 21.10
C GLN A 263 15.93 -23.23 20.06
N GLN A 264 15.24 -22.43 19.23
CA GLN A 264 14.40 -22.96 18.14
C GLN A 264 15.19 -23.74 17.08
N ARG A 265 16.49 -23.44 16.89
CA ARG A 265 17.36 -24.19 15.96
C ARG A 265 17.95 -25.47 16.55
N ALA A 266 17.96 -25.61 17.87
CA ALA A 266 18.47 -26.80 18.55
C ALA A 266 17.38 -27.85 18.80
N SER A 267 16.11 -27.44 18.77
CA SER A 267 14.93 -28.30 18.94
C SER A 267 14.26 -28.72 17.62
N ALA A 268 14.82 -28.31 16.48
CA ALA A 268 14.41 -28.69 15.12
C ALA A 268 15.44 -29.63 14.49
#